data_AF-A0AA37QD04-F1
#
_entry.id   AF-A0AA37QD04-F1
#
_cell.length_a   1.000
_cell.length_b   1.000
_cell.length_c   1.000
_cell.angle_alpha   90.00
_cell.angle_beta   90.00
_cell.angle_gamma   90.00
#
_symmetry.space_group_name_H-M   'P 1'
#
loop_
_entity.id
_entity.type
_entity.pdbx_description
1 polymer ?
#
loop_
_entity_poly.entity_id
_entity_poly.type
_entity_poly.pdbx_seq_one_letter_code
_entity_poly.pdbx_strand_id
1 'polypeptide(L)'
;MARKREEEQAAREGEFVSAGIAYDLRQAAAEAGVPLSPEGGEDDDAPGEVRLRFVGRIDALAGDERRLLCDRAGTGDPAIRARTTDIVARVRREGDAALRAMAREFDGAELTALEVPRAEWRAALEELDAGLMRAMERTIANVRTVHAAFKPKATEVEPEPGIVVGRRPDPLRRVGVYAPGGRAAYPSSVIMGVVPAKVAGVEEVVLCSPPGPDGLPSAVVLAAAALAGVDRVFAIGGAGAIAALAYGTESVPRVDRIVGPGNAYVAEAKAQVSSVCAIDSPAGPSELLAIADHTADPVTVAREMIAQAEHDPLAAVVCVAVGDETAEQVVAALADLVPDAARRDIVEAALGAQGGVLVAQTYDEAAAFATDYAAEHLLLAIGEPEQKLVLARVRNTGTVFVGETSSVAYGDYMTGANHVLPTGGLARSYSGLSTLDFVRWTTYQRVTPQAANKLAWDVGRFADAEGLPGHAAAARAWMKDRDGGRTRLRERAFRKRVKDIREASADEREEAGDE
;
A
#
# COMPACT_ATOMS: atom_id res chain seq x y z
N MET A 1 -53.38 -8.70 -13.22
CA MET A 1 -53.62 -7.57 -14.14
C MET A 1 -53.33 -6.22 -13.48
N ALA A 2 -53.84 -5.92 -12.28
CA ALA A 2 -53.52 -4.68 -11.56
C ALA A 2 -52.03 -4.58 -11.15
N ARG A 3 -51.47 -5.64 -10.55
CA ARG A 3 -50.06 -5.71 -10.13
C ARG A 3 -49.03 -5.56 -11.26
N LYS A 4 -49.37 -6.03 -12.47
CA LYS A 4 -48.51 -5.91 -13.66
C LYS A 4 -48.53 -4.49 -14.24
N ARG A 5 -49.61 -3.73 -14.03
CA ARG A 5 -49.71 -2.31 -14.41
C ARG A 5 -49.01 -1.40 -13.42
N GLU A 6 -49.00 -1.73 -12.13
CA GLU A 6 -48.20 -1.02 -11.12
C GLU A 6 -46.69 -1.26 -11.32
N GLU A 7 -46.28 -2.48 -11.70
CA GLU A 7 -44.88 -2.79 -12.04
C GLU A 7 -44.42 -2.10 -13.35
N GLU A 8 -45.27 -2.03 -14.38
CA GLU A 8 -44.97 -1.29 -15.62
C GLU A 8 -44.99 0.24 -15.43
N GLN A 9 -45.79 0.74 -14.48
CA GLN A 9 -45.83 2.16 -14.13
C GLN A 9 -44.65 2.57 -13.24
N ALA A 10 -44.24 1.73 -12.28
CA ALA A 10 -43.02 1.92 -11.50
C ALA A 10 -41.74 1.78 -12.35
N ALA A 11 -41.75 0.92 -13.37
CA ALA A 11 -40.66 0.82 -14.35
C ALA A 11 -40.57 2.08 -15.24
N ARG A 12 -41.69 2.65 -15.66
CA ARG A 12 -41.74 3.91 -16.43
C ARG A 12 -41.42 5.15 -15.58
N GLU A 13 -41.84 5.17 -14.32
CA GLU A 13 -41.49 6.25 -13.37
C GLU A 13 -40.01 6.13 -12.93
N GLY A 14 -39.43 4.93 -12.88
CA GLY A 14 -37.99 4.69 -12.68
C GLY A 14 -37.11 4.99 -13.91
N GLU A 15 -37.62 4.79 -15.13
CA GLU A 15 -36.94 5.17 -16.39
C GLU A 15 -36.96 6.69 -16.62
N PHE A 16 -38.00 7.42 -16.17
CA PHE A 16 -38.08 8.88 -16.34
C PHE A 16 -37.32 9.67 -15.25
N VAL A 17 -37.05 9.10 -14.08
CA VAL A 17 -36.27 9.76 -13.02
C VAL A 17 -34.76 9.47 -13.15
N SER A 18 -34.37 8.32 -13.71
CA SER A 18 -32.95 8.00 -13.97
C SER A 18 -32.38 8.69 -15.21
N ALA A 19 -33.19 8.94 -16.24
CA ALA A 19 -32.77 9.66 -17.45
C ALA A 19 -32.72 11.18 -17.27
N GLY A 20 -33.47 11.76 -16.33
CA GLY A 20 -33.53 13.21 -16.12
C GLY A 20 -32.36 13.81 -15.33
N ILE A 21 -31.79 13.06 -14.38
CA ILE A 21 -30.76 13.58 -13.45
C ILE A 21 -29.34 13.30 -13.95
N ALA A 22 -29.13 12.17 -14.66
CA ALA A 22 -27.90 11.94 -15.42
C ALA A 22 -27.75 12.90 -16.62
N TYR A 23 -28.85 13.48 -17.10
CA TYR A 23 -28.87 14.48 -18.17
C TYR A 23 -28.43 15.86 -17.66
N ASP A 24 -28.78 16.23 -16.43
CA ASP A 24 -28.53 17.57 -15.88
C ASP A 24 -27.05 17.81 -15.52
N LEU A 25 -26.35 16.84 -14.90
CA LEU A 25 -24.91 16.98 -14.62
C LEU A 25 -24.04 16.87 -15.88
N ARG A 26 -24.47 16.08 -16.87
CA ARG A 26 -23.80 16.02 -18.18
C ARG A 26 -23.99 17.31 -18.95
N GLN A 27 -25.16 17.92 -18.81
CA GLN A 27 -25.46 19.22 -19.39
C GLN A 27 -24.72 20.33 -18.64
N ALA A 28 -24.64 20.33 -17.31
CA ALA A 28 -23.86 21.28 -16.53
C ALA A 28 -22.35 21.16 -16.81
N ALA A 29 -21.83 19.93 -16.94
CA ALA A 29 -20.46 19.69 -17.40
C ALA A 29 -20.26 20.20 -18.82
N ALA A 30 -21.16 19.93 -19.77
CA ALA A 30 -21.10 20.47 -21.13
C ALA A 30 -21.26 22.00 -21.20
N GLU A 31 -22.11 22.60 -20.37
CA GLU A 31 -22.32 24.05 -20.25
C GLU A 31 -21.12 24.75 -19.60
N ALA A 32 -20.37 24.04 -18.76
CA ALA A 32 -19.07 24.47 -18.21
C ALA A 32 -17.88 24.12 -19.13
N GLY A 33 -18.09 23.52 -20.31
CA GLY A 33 -17.01 23.15 -21.24
C GLY A 33 -16.19 21.92 -20.80
N VAL A 34 -16.85 20.92 -20.21
CA VAL A 34 -16.26 19.65 -19.71
C VAL A 34 -17.02 18.45 -20.30
N PRO A 35 -16.72 17.98 -21.54
CA PRO A 35 -17.40 16.85 -22.14
C PRO A 35 -16.90 15.53 -21.53
N LEU A 36 -17.80 14.54 -21.47
CA LEU A 36 -17.45 13.17 -21.13
C LEU A 36 -16.68 12.50 -22.28
N SER A 37 -15.68 11.67 -21.96
CA SER A 37 -15.01 10.81 -22.95
C SER A 37 -15.99 9.76 -23.52
N PRO A 38 -15.99 9.48 -24.84
CA PRO A 38 -16.82 8.41 -25.41
C PRO A 38 -16.40 7.03 -24.90
N GLU A 39 -17.36 6.09 -24.82
CA GLU A 39 -17.06 4.67 -24.66
C GLU A 39 -16.28 4.16 -25.88
N GLY A 40 -14.99 3.90 -25.70
CA GLY A 40 -14.12 3.39 -26.76
C GLY A 40 -13.55 4.50 -27.63
N GLY A 41 -12.21 4.53 -27.70
CA GLY A 41 -11.48 5.59 -28.39
C GLY A 41 -11.73 5.65 -29.88
N GLU A 42 -11.91 6.87 -30.37
CA GLU A 42 -11.36 7.38 -31.63
C GLU A 42 -11.28 8.91 -31.51
N ASP A 43 -10.16 9.45 -32.02
CA ASP A 43 -9.76 10.86 -31.93
C ASP A 43 -10.81 11.82 -32.52
N ASP A 44 -11.28 12.76 -31.71
CA ASP A 44 -11.80 14.04 -32.19
C ASP A 44 -11.31 15.15 -31.22
N ASP A 45 -10.14 15.69 -31.56
CA ASP A 45 -9.41 16.72 -30.83
C ASP A 45 -10.06 18.10 -31.04
N ALA A 46 -10.98 18.46 -30.14
CA ALA A 46 -11.35 19.86 -29.92
C ALA A 46 -10.46 20.42 -28.77
N PRO A 47 -9.51 21.32 -29.03
CA PRO A 47 -8.63 21.86 -27.99
C PRO A 47 -9.39 22.84 -27.10
N GLY A 48 -9.45 22.59 -25.78
CA GLY A 48 -9.92 23.57 -24.79
C GLY A 48 -10.85 23.08 -23.68
N GLU A 49 -11.39 21.87 -23.76
CA GLU A 49 -12.38 21.38 -22.80
C GLU A 49 -11.82 20.28 -21.88
N VAL A 50 -11.93 20.45 -20.56
CA VAL A 50 -11.45 19.48 -19.56
C VAL A 50 -12.27 18.20 -19.68
N ARG A 51 -11.64 17.02 -19.78
CA ARG A 51 -12.37 15.75 -19.82
C ARG A 51 -12.27 15.01 -18.50
N LEU A 52 -13.41 14.55 -18.00
CA LEU A 52 -13.49 13.61 -16.88
C LEU A 52 -14.00 12.27 -17.40
N ARG A 53 -13.39 11.17 -16.96
CA ARG A 53 -13.85 9.83 -17.33
C ARG A 53 -15.21 9.50 -16.71
N PHE A 54 -15.44 9.95 -15.48
CA PHE A 54 -16.65 9.61 -14.73
C PHE A 54 -17.30 10.85 -14.13
N VAL A 55 -18.56 11.13 -14.50
CA VAL A 55 -19.39 12.14 -13.84
C VAL A 55 -20.79 11.57 -13.62
N GLY A 56 -21.29 11.61 -12.39
CA GLY A 56 -22.64 11.14 -12.07
C GLY A 56 -22.82 10.69 -10.63
N ARG A 57 -24.02 10.20 -10.30
CA ARG A 57 -24.35 9.72 -8.96
C ARG A 57 -23.78 8.33 -8.70
N ILE A 58 -23.30 8.08 -7.47
CA ILE A 58 -22.76 6.79 -7.06
C ILE A 58 -23.81 5.67 -7.18
N ASP A 59 -25.06 5.94 -6.78
CA ASP A 59 -26.18 5.01 -6.85
C ASP A 59 -26.61 4.65 -8.28
N ALA A 60 -26.23 5.46 -9.26
CA ALA A 60 -26.53 5.28 -10.68
C ALA A 60 -25.40 4.60 -11.46
N LEU A 61 -24.20 4.42 -10.87
CA LEU A 61 -23.08 3.75 -11.54
C LEU A 61 -23.44 2.29 -11.83
N ALA A 62 -23.42 1.91 -13.12
CA ALA A 62 -23.61 0.53 -13.50
C ALA A 62 -22.51 -0.37 -12.90
N GLY A 63 -22.79 -1.66 -12.72
CA GLY A 63 -21.85 -2.59 -12.10
C GLY A 63 -20.48 -2.66 -12.78
N ASP A 64 -20.46 -2.52 -14.11
CA ASP A 64 -19.22 -2.50 -14.91
C ASP A 64 -18.49 -1.16 -14.82
N GLU A 65 -19.18 -0.02 -14.81
CA GLU A 65 -18.59 1.31 -14.60
C GLU A 65 -17.94 1.40 -13.22
N ARG A 66 -18.65 0.95 -12.17
CA ARG A 66 -18.12 0.89 -10.81
C ARG A 66 -16.90 -0.02 -10.73
N ARG A 67 -16.89 -1.13 -11.46
CA ARG A 67 -15.72 -2.02 -11.53
C ARG A 67 -14.54 -1.33 -12.20
N LEU A 68 -14.75 -0.66 -13.34
CA LEU A 68 -13.69 0.05 -14.07
C LEU A 68 -13.09 1.20 -13.27
N LEU A 69 -13.93 1.96 -12.54
CA LEU A 69 -13.50 3.02 -11.65
C LEU A 69 -12.66 2.49 -10.46
N CYS A 70 -13.02 1.30 -9.97
CA CYS A 70 -12.31 0.64 -8.88
C CYS A 70 -11.07 -0.15 -9.34
N ASP A 71 -11.01 -0.57 -10.60
CA ASP A 71 -9.91 -1.32 -11.19
C ASP A 71 -8.85 -0.38 -11.75
N ARG A 72 -7.97 0.05 -10.84
CA ARG A 72 -6.85 0.97 -11.11
C ARG A 72 -5.51 0.28 -10.94
N ALA A 73 -5.53 -1.03 -10.73
CA ALA A 73 -4.32 -1.81 -10.79
C ALA A 73 -3.78 -1.64 -12.21
N GLY A 74 -2.62 -1.01 -12.36
CA GLY A 74 -1.93 -0.97 -13.65
C GLY A 74 -1.81 -2.41 -14.13
N THR A 75 -2.63 -2.81 -15.10
CA THR A 75 -2.63 -4.18 -15.61
C THR A 75 -1.22 -4.46 -16.05
N GLY A 76 -0.52 -5.36 -15.36
CA GLY A 76 0.91 -5.56 -15.53
C GLY A 76 1.22 -5.85 -16.99
N ASP A 77 1.69 -4.82 -17.71
CA ASP A 77 1.97 -4.89 -19.13
C ASP A 77 2.87 -6.12 -19.35
N PRO A 78 2.42 -7.14 -20.10
CA PRO A 78 3.20 -8.35 -20.32
C PRO A 78 4.60 -8.05 -20.85
N ALA A 79 4.78 -6.95 -21.60
CA ALA A 79 6.08 -6.50 -22.08
C ALA A 79 6.95 -5.91 -20.96
N ILE A 80 6.39 -5.12 -20.03
CA ILE A 80 7.12 -4.65 -18.83
C ILE A 80 7.51 -5.85 -17.97
N ARG A 81 6.60 -6.79 -17.74
CA ARG A 81 6.87 -8.03 -16.98
C ARG A 81 8.03 -8.81 -17.57
N ALA A 82 7.96 -9.14 -18.87
CA ALA A 82 9.00 -9.91 -19.56
C ALA A 82 10.37 -9.21 -19.51
N ARG A 83 10.41 -7.91 -19.86
CA ARG A 83 11.65 -7.12 -19.81
C ARG A 83 12.22 -7.04 -18.40
N THR A 84 11.37 -6.88 -17.39
CA THR A 84 11.80 -6.83 -15.99
C THR A 84 12.39 -8.17 -15.56
N THR A 85 11.79 -9.29 -15.96
CA THR A 85 12.34 -10.63 -15.72
C THR A 85 13.73 -10.79 -16.32
N ASP A 86 13.94 -10.31 -17.55
CA ASP A 86 15.26 -10.36 -18.20
C ASP A 86 16.29 -9.50 -17.47
N ILE A 87 15.91 -8.29 -17.04
CA ILE A 87 16.76 -7.39 -16.25
C ILE A 87 17.17 -8.06 -14.93
N VAL A 88 16.21 -8.60 -14.18
CA VAL A 88 16.44 -9.26 -12.89
C VAL A 88 17.37 -10.48 -13.08
N ALA A 89 17.10 -11.31 -14.09
CA ALA A 89 17.93 -12.48 -14.39
C ALA A 89 19.36 -12.09 -14.80
N ARG A 90 19.51 -11.00 -15.55
CA ARG A 90 20.82 -10.48 -15.97
C ARG A 90 21.64 -10.00 -14.77
N VAL A 91 21.08 -9.17 -13.88
CA VAL A 91 21.78 -8.73 -12.66
C VAL A 91 22.19 -9.92 -11.80
N ARG A 92 21.33 -10.93 -11.65
CA ARG A 92 21.64 -12.13 -10.88
C ARG A 92 22.80 -12.95 -11.47
N ARG A 93 23.01 -12.91 -12.78
CA ARG A 93 24.09 -13.64 -13.47
C ARG A 93 25.38 -12.83 -13.57
N GLU A 94 25.28 -11.53 -13.81
CA GLU A 94 26.39 -10.66 -14.22
C GLU A 94 26.79 -9.63 -13.17
N GLY A 95 26.05 -9.50 -12.06
CA GLY A 95 26.39 -8.62 -10.94
C GLY A 95 26.58 -7.16 -11.35
N ASP A 96 27.64 -6.54 -10.84
CA ASP A 96 27.99 -5.14 -11.09
C ASP A 96 28.16 -4.82 -12.58
N ALA A 97 28.59 -5.79 -13.41
CA ALA A 97 28.79 -5.57 -14.84
C ALA A 97 27.47 -5.24 -15.55
N ALA A 98 26.38 -5.92 -15.17
CA ALA A 98 25.04 -5.61 -15.69
C ALA A 98 24.57 -4.23 -15.26
N LEU A 99 24.80 -3.86 -13.99
CA LEU A 99 24.40 -2.55 -13.46
C LEU A 99 25.11 -1.40 -14.17
N ARG A 100 26.42 -1.52 -14.42
CA ARG A 100 27.18 -0.52 -15.21
C ARG A 100 26.67 -0.41 -16.63
N ALA A 101 26.34 -1.54 -17.26
CA ALA A 101 25.78 -1.53 -18.61
C ALA A 101 24.40 -0.84 -18.65
N MET A 102 23.55 -1.09 -17.65
CA MET A 102 22.24 -0.44 -17.52
C MET A 102 22.37 1.07 -17.25
N ALA A 103 23.32 1.50 -16.43
CA ALA A 103 23.60 2.92 -16.20
C ALA A 103 24.01 3.64 -17.51
N ARG A 104 24.81 2.97 -18.35
CA ARG A 104 25.16 3.51 -19.68
C ARG A 104 23.95 3.58 -20.62
N GLU A 105 23.15 2.51 -20.65
CA GLU A 105 22.04 2.34 -21.60
C GLU A 105 20.83 3.22 -21.26
N PHE A 106 20.43 3.26 -19.99
CA PHE A 106 19.20 3.92 -19.54
C PHE A 106 19.44 5.30 -18.95
N ASP A 107 20.57 5.50 -18.26
CA ASP A 107 20.87 6.75 -17.54
C ASP A 107 21.93 7.62 -18.27
N GLY A 108 22.53 7.10 -19.34
CA GLY A 108 23.58 7.81 -20.10
C GLY A 108 24.88 8.03 -19.30
N ALA A 109 25.11 7.23 -18.26
CA ALA A 109 26.18 7.43 -17.29
C ALA A 109 27.28 6.35 -17.39
N GLU A 110 28.54 6.80 -17.46
CA GLU A 110 29.71 5.92 -17.43
C GLU A 110 30.26 5.79 -16.01
N LEU A 111 29.91 4.68 -15.33
CA LEU A 111 30.29 4.48 -13.93
C LEU A 111 31.60 3.70 -13.78
N THR A 112 32.54 4.23 -12.99
CA THR A 112 33.77 3.54 -12.55
C THR A 112 33.62 2.87 -11.18
N ALA A 113 32.74 3.39 -10.33
CA ALA A 113 32.25 2.75 -9.10
C ALA A 113 30.72 2.86 -9.03
N LEU A 114 30.06 1.87 -8.44
CA LEU A 114 28.61 1.94 -8.19
C LEU A 114 28.30 2.69 -6.89
N GLU A 115 29.16 2.52 -5.87
CA GLU A 115 29.00 3.20 -4.59
C GLU A 115 29.47 4.65 -4.71
N VAL A 116 28.62 5.57 -4.28
CA VAL A 116 28.92 7.01 -4.30
C VAL A 116 29.78 7.35 -3.08
N PRO A 117 30.95 7.97 -3.26
CA PRO A 117 31.81 8.36 -2.13
C PRO A 117 31.10 9.33 -1.19
N ARG A 118 31.33 9.18 0.13
CA ARG A 118 30.74 10.06 1.16
C ARG A 118 31.10 11.55 0.97
N ALA A 119 32.22 11.84 0.31
CA ALA A 119 32.64 13.20 -0.01
C ALA A 119 31.63 13.92 -0.93
N GLU A 120 31.05 13.20 -1.90
CA GLU A 120 30.06 13.77 -2.83
C GLU A 120 28.78 14.20 -2.10
N TRP A 121 28.35 13.43 -1.10
CA TRP A 121 27.12 13.77 -0.37
C TRP A 121 27.34 14.95 0.57
N ARG A 122 28.56 15.10 1.10
CA ARG A 122 28.94 16.27 1.91
C ARG A 122 29.00 17.52 1.05
N ALA A 123 29.62 17.44 -0.13
CA ALA A 123 29.64 18.55 -1.08
C ALA A 123 28.23 18.97 -1.48
N ALA A 124 27.38 18.01 -1.84
CA ALA A 124 25.98 18.26 -2.17
C ALA A 124 25.18 18.91 -1.02
N LEU A 125 25.49 18.54 0.23
CA LEU A 125 24.88 19.17 1.41
C LEU A 125 25.39 20.59 1.66
N GLU A 126 26.69 20.84 1.48
CA GLU A 126 27.31 22.16 1.66
C GLU A 126 26.82 23.18 0.63
N GLU A 127 26.51 22.72 -0.59
CA GLU A 127 26.01 23.56 -1.68
C GLU A 127 24.47 23.70 -1.70
N LEU A 128 23.75 22.97 -0.85
CA LEU A 128 22.29 22.98 -0.82
C LEU A 128 21.77 24.36 -0.40
N ASP A 129 20.74 24.85 -1.09
CA ASP A 129 20.04 26.06 -0.67
C ASP A 129 19.66 25.99 0.81
N ALA A 130 19.97 27.06 1.56
CA ALA A 130 19.78 27.08 3.00
C ALA A 130 18.29 27.02 3.39
N GLY A 131 17.39 27.52 2.54
CA GLY A 131 15.94 27.38 2.74
C GLY A 131 15.49 25.94 2.63
N LEU A 132 15.90 25.26 1.56
CA LEU A 132 15.63 23.85 1.32
C LEU A 132 16.25 22.95 2.40
N MET A 133 17.47 23.24 2.84
CA MET A 133 18.11 22.53 3.96
C MET A 133 17.24 22.59 5.23
N ARG A 134 16.81 23.80 5.64
CA ARG A 134 15.92 23.97 6.81
C ARG A 134 14.59 23.24 6.64
N ALA A 135 14.04 23.22 5.43
CA ALA A 135 12.82 22.49 5.14
C ALA A 135 13.03 20.97 5.33
N MET A 136 14.11 20.41 4.78
CA MET A 136 14.45 19.00 4.96
C MET A 136 14.69 18.63 6.43
N GLU A 137 15.42 19.46 7.18
CA GLU A 137 15.64 19.25 8.61
C GLU A 137 14.33 19.24 9.39
N ARG A 138 13.41 20.17 9.09
CA ARG A 138 12.07 20.20 9.69
C ARG A 138 11.27 18.95 9.35
N THR A 139 11.27 18.52 8.09
CA THR A 139 10.62 17.27 7.67
C THR A 139 11.20 16.08 8.43
N ILE A 140 12.53 15.94 8.49
CA ILE A 140 13.20 14.86 9.22
C ILE A 140 12.81 14.86 10.70
N ALA A 141 12.73 16.03 11.34
CA ALA A 141 12.31 16.14 12.73
C ALA A 141 10.85 15.69 12.93
N ASN A 142 9.94 16.09 12.05
CA ASN A 142 8.54 15.71 12.11
C ASN A 142 8.34 14.20 11.87
N VAL A 143 8.93 13.65 10.80
CA VAL A 143 8.88 12.20 10.49
C VAL A 143 9.47 11.39 11.65
N ARG A 144 10.60 11.82 12.21
CA ARG A 144 11.20 11.16 13.38
C ARG A 144 10.28 11.17 14.59
N THR A 145 9.62 12.29 14.86
CA THR A 145 8.69 12.43 16.00
C THR A 145 7.52 11.46 15.87
N VAL A 146 6.88 11.42 14.71
CA VAL A 146 5.74 10.52 14.43
C VAL A 146 6.16 9.05 14.53
N HIS A 147 7.21 8.67 13.80
CA HIS A 147 7.63 7.27 13.74
C HIS A 147 8.20 6.74 15.08
N ALA A 148 8.78 7.62 15.91
CA ALA A 148 9.24 7.25 17.25
C ALA A 148 8.07 7.00 18.21
N ALA A 149 6.99 7.78 18.11
CA ALA A 149 5.79 7.59 18.90
C ALA A 149 5.12 6.23 18.63
N PHE A 150 5.20 5.73 17.40
CA PHE A 150 4.63 4.46 16.97
C PHE A 150 5.58 3.27 17.05
N LYS A 151 6.76 3.42 17.67
CA LYS A 151 7.72 2.32 17.79
C LYS A 151 7.10 1.15 18.58
N PRO A 152 7.13 -0.09 18.05
CA PRO A 152 6.59 -1.25 18.75
C PRO A 152 7.36 -1.56 20.03
N LYS A 153 6.67 -2.16 21.01
CA LYS A 153 7.25 -2.60 22.28
C LYS A 153 7.13 -4.11 22.44
N ALA A 154 8.04 -4.70 23.20
CA ALA A 154 7.91 -6.10 23.60
C ALA A 154 6.67 -6.29 24.49
N THR A 155 6.04 -7.45 24.40
CA THR A 155 4.84 -7.79 25.18
C THR A 155 4.90 -9.25 25.58
N GLU A 156 4.52 -9.56 26.83
CA GLU A 156 4.31 -10.91 27.34
C GLU A 156 2.86 -11.06 27.82
N VAL A 157 2.30 -12.26 27.66
CA VAL A 157 1.02 -12.67 28.22
C VAL A 157 1.16 -14.03 28.91
N GLU A 158 0.42 -14.24 29.98
CA GLU A 158 0.35 -15.52 30.70
C GLU A 158 -1.07 -16.09 30.57
N PRO A 159 -1.37 -16.90 29.53
CA PRO A 159 -2.70 -17.45 29.34
C PRO A 159 -3.14 -18.38 30.48
N GLU A 160 -2.19 -19.11 31.08
CA GLU A 160 -2.41 -19.93 32.26
C GLU A 160 -1.19 -19.83 33.20
N PRO A 161 -1.38 -20.04 34.51
CA PRO A 161 -0.27 -20.03 35.47
C PRO A 161 0.89 -20.95 35.05
N GLY A 162 2.05 -20.34 34.81
CA GLY A 162 3.28 -21.00 34.43
C GLY A 162 3.47 -21.21 32.92
N ILE A 163 2.63 -20.62 32.06
CA ILE A 163 2.79 -20.56 30.60
C ILE A 163 2.92 -19.08 30.21
N VAL A 164 4.10 -18.65 29.78
CA VAL A 164 4.31 -17.29 29.27
C VAL A 164 4.53 -17.34 27.76
N VAL A 165 3.79 -16.52 27.02
CA VAL A 165 3.99 -16.29 25.59
C VAL A 165 4.33 -14.82 25.40
N GLY A 166 5.49 -14.54 24.81
CA GLY A 166 5.93 -13.20 24.52
C GLY A 166 6.27 -12.99 23.06
N ARG A 167 6.32 -11.72 22.66
CA ARG A 167 6.88 -11.28 21.39
C ARG A 167 7.73 -10.03 21.60
N ARG A 168 8.82 -9.90 20.86
CA ARG A 168 9.63 -8.67 20.81
C ARG A 168 9.86 -8.23 19.37
N PRO A 169 9.90 -6.91 19.11
CA PRO A 169 10.33 -6.40 17.82
C PRO A 169 11.86 -6.45 17.74
N ASP A 170 12.39 -7.12 16.72
CA ASP A 170 13.82 -7.13 16.37
C ASP A 170 13.99 -6.30 15.08
N PRO A 171 14.77 -5.20 15.09
CA PRO A 171 15.04 -4.43 13.88
C PRO A 171 15.68 -5.29 12.79
N LEU A 172 15.36 -4.98 11.53
CA LEU A 172 16.04 -5.60 10.40
C LEU A 172 17.52 -5.20 10.37
N ARG A 173 18.37 -6.10 9.90
CA ARG A 173 19.81 -5.84 9.85
C ARG A 173 20.12 -4.85 8.74
N ARG A 174 19.59 -5.12 7.53
CA ARG A 174 19.84 -4.27 6.37
C ARG A 174 18.58 -4.00 5.56
N VAL A 175 18.38 -2.75 5.17
CA VAL A 175 17.22 -2.31 4.38
C VAL A 175 17.67 -1.53 3.16
N GLY A 176 17.06 -1.82 2.02
CA GLY A 176 17.23 -1.05 0.79
C GLY A 176 16.12 -0.01 0.65
N VAL A 177 16.49 1.24 0.42
CA VAL A 177 15.58 2.33 0.04
C VAL A 177 15.86 2.67 -1.41
N TYR A 178 14.82 2.66 -2.25
CA TYR A 178 14.90 3.14 -3.61
C TYR A 178 14.32 4.56 -3.67
N ALA A 179 15.09 5.51 -4.21
CA ALA A 179 14.62 6.87 -4.48
C ALA A 179 14.65 7.13 -5.99
N PRO A 180 13.49 7.42 -6.61
CA PRO A 180 13.45 7.70 -8.05
C PRO A 180 14.30 8.92 -8.43
N GLY A 181 14.78 8.90 -9.68
CA GLY A 181 15.48 10.00 -10.33
C GLY A 181 15.17 10.03 -11.82
N GLY A 182 15.92 10.83 -12.60
CA GLY A 182 15.64 11.10 -14.01
C GLY A 182 14.79 12.36 -14.19
N ARG A 183 13.52 12.22 -14.58
CA ARG A 183 12.61 13.36 -14.86
C ARG A 183 12.31 14.22 -13.63
N ALA A 184 12.32 13.63 -12.43
CA ALA A 184 12.17 14.33 -11.16
C ALA A 184 12.99 13.62 -10.08
N ALA A 185 13.57 14.40 -9.16
CA ALA A 185 14.32 13.91 -8.01
C ALA A 185 13.47 14.06 -6.74
N TYR A 186 13.35 12.98 -5.96
CA TYR A 186 12.50 12.96 -4.76
C TYR A 186 13.31 12.84 -3.47
N PRO A 187 13.84 13.95 -2.91
CA PRO A 187 14.50 13.93 -1.61
C PRO A 187 13.53 13.57 -0.48
N SER A 188 12.23 13.85 -0.63
CA SER A 188 11.18 13.45 0.30
C SER A 188 11.13 11.94 0.46
N SER A 189 11.16 11.17 -0.63
CA SER A 189 11.13 9.69 -0.58
C SER A 189 12.38 9.10 0.11
N VAL A 190 13.54 9.76 0.01
CA VAL A 190 14.72 9.39 0.81
C VAL A 190 14.41 9.53 2.29
N ILE A 191 13.88 10.68 2.71
CA ILE A 191 13.55 10.95 4.12
C ILE A 191 12.48 9.96 4.62
N MET A 192 11.42 9.74 3.84
CA MET A 192 10.30 8.86 4.20
C MET A 192 10.69 7.38 4.28
N GLY A 193 11.71 6.93 3.52
CA GLY A 193 12.24 5.57 3.65
C GLY A 193 13.28 5.42 4.77
N VAL A 194 14.20 6.37 4.89
CA VAL A 194 15.40 6.25 5.74
C VAL A 194 15.10 6.57 7.20
N VAL A 195 14.37 7.64 7.48
CA VAL A 195 14.13 8.08 8.87
C VAL A 195 13.36 7.02 9.68
N PRO A 196 12.28 6.40 9.17
CA PRO A 196 11.61 5.32 9.87
C PRO A 196 12.49 4.09 10.12
N ALA A 197 13.34 3.71 9.16
CA ALA A 197 14.30 2.62 9.31
C ALA A 197 15.29 2.90 10.44
N LYS A 198 15.83 4.11 10.50
CA LYS A 198 16.72 4.54 11.59
C LYS A 198 16.02 4.60 12.95
N VAL A 199 14.77 5.04 12.99
CA VAL A 199 13.95 5.04 14.22
C VAL A 199 13.68 3.63 14.73
N ALA A 200 13.42 2.67 13.82
CA ALA A 200 13.25 1.27 14.18
C ALA A 200 14.54 0.70 14.79
N GLY A 201 15.70 1.13 14.31
CA GLY A 201 17.02 0.69 14.76
C GLY A 201 17.71 -0.22 13.75
N VAL A 202 17.40 -0.06 12.45
CA VAL A 202 18.08 -0.79 11.37
C VAL A 202 19.58 -0.45 11.39
N GLU A 203 20.42 -1.49 11.34
CA GLU A 203 21.88 -1.33 11.43
C GLU A 203 22.46 -0.65 10.18
N GLU A 204 22.01 -1.07 8.99
CA GLU A 204 22.50 -0.55 7.70
C GLU A 204 21.34 -0.24 6.73
N VAL A 205 21.24 1.02 6.30
CA VAL A 205 20.30 1.52 5.30
C VAL A 205 21.06 1.87 4.03
N VAL A 206 20.71 1.17 2.96
CA VAL A 206 21.30 1.29 1.63
C VAL A 206 20.35 2.07 0.73
N LEU A 207 20.78 3.21 0.20
CA LEU A 207 20.02 3.98 -0.78
C LEU A 207 20.48 3.62 -2.20
N CYS A 208 19.53 3.36 -3.10
CA CYS A 208 19.78 3.31 -4.54
C CYS A 208 19.01 4.43 -5.22
N SER A 209 19.67 5.16 -6.11
CA SER A 209 19.05 6.18 -6.96
C SER A 209 19.81 6.25 -8.29
N PRO A 210 19.12 6.39 -9.43
CA PRO A 210 19.79 6.42 -10.74
C PRO A 210 20.78 7.60 -10.83
N PRO A 211 21.92 7.41 -11.51
CA PRO A 211 22.85 8.49 -11.79
C PRO A 211 22.29 9.46 -12.83
N GLY A 212 22.77 10.71 -12.79
CA GLY A 212 22.74 11.62 -13.93
C GLY A 212 23.93 11.38 -14.87
N PRO A 213 24.05 12.19 -15.94
CA PRO A 213 25.17 12.08 -16.90
C PRO A 213 26.56 12.24 -16.29
N ASP A 214 26.66 12.87 -15.12
CA ASP A 214 27.88 13.02 -14.32
C ASP A 214 28.24 11.76 -13.50
N GLY A 215 27.40 10.73 -13.55
CA GLY A 215 27.59 9.48 -12.80
C GLY A 215 27.09 9.52 -11.36
N LEU A 216 26.42 10.59 -10.93
CA LEU A 216 25.95 10.77 -9.56
C LEU A 216 24.42 10.93 -9.50
N PRO A 217 23.75 10.43 -8.44
CA PRO A 217 22.40 10.86 -8.15
C PRO A 217 22.34 12.38 -7.97
N SER A 218 21.16 12.97 -8.13
CA SER A 218 21.00 14.42 -8.00
C SER A 218 21.51 14.95 -6.66
N ALA A 219 22.09 16.15 -6.66
CA ALA A 219 22.66 16.77 -5.46
C ALA A 219 21.62 16.84 -4.31
N VAL A 220 20.36 17.13 -4.62
CA VAL A 220 19.28 17.19 -3.63
C VAL A 220 18.99 15.83 -2.97
N VAL A 221 19.10 14.72 -3.71
CA VAL A 221 18.98 13.36 -3.18
C VAL A 221 20.18 12.99 -2.30
N LEU A 222 21.39 13.35 -2.73
CA LEU A 222 22.61 13.11 -1.95
C LEU A 222 22.63 13.91 -0.64
N ALA A 223 22.19 15.18 -0.67
CA ALA A 223 22.05 16.00 0.52
C ALA A 223 21.00 15.43 1.49
N ALA A 224 19.84 14.98 0.96
CA ALA A 224 18.82 14.29 1.76
C ALA A 224 19.36 12.99 2.38
N ALA A 225 20.16 12.21 1.63
CA ALA A 225 20.80 11.00 2.13
C ALA A 225 21.77 11.30 3.30
N ALA A 226 22.55 12.37 3.19
CA ALA A 226 23.44 12.83 4.24
C ALA A 226 22.67 13.26 5.50
N LEU A 227 21.60 14.06 5.36
CA LEU A 227 20.77 14.55 6.47
C LEU A 227 19.95 13.45 7.15
N ALA A 228 19.34 12.55 6.37
CA ALA A 228 18.49 11.48 6.88
C ALA A 228 19.29 10.36 7.57
N GLY A 229 20.60 10.29 7.33
CA GLY A 229 21.50 9.33 7.96
C GLY A 229 21.64 8.02 7.18
N VAL A 230 21.59 8.04 5.85
CA VAL A 230 21.91 6.86 5.02
C VAL A 230 23.33 6.37 5.31
N ASP A 231 23.54 5.04 5.28
CA ASP A 231 24.86 4.45 5.49
C ASP A 231 25.65 4.33 4.19
N ARG A 232 25.01 3.84 3.11
CA ARG A 232 25.62 3.64 1.78
C ARG A 232 24.68 4.09 0.65
N VAL A 233 25.21 4.75 -0.38
CA VAL A 233 24.46 5.18 -1.57
C VAL A 233 25.07 4.53 -2.80
N PHE A 234 24.23 3.97 -3.66
CA PHE A 234 24.62 3.42 -4.95
C PHE A 234 23.93 4.17 -6.09
N ALA A 235 24.73 4.56 -7.08
CA ALA A 235 24.31 5.25 -8.29
C ALA A 235 23.74 4.24 -9.31
N ILE A 236 22.62 3.62 -8.98
CA ILE A 236 21.93 2.61 -9.79
C ILE A 236 20.41 2.79 -9.71
N GLY A 237 19.72 2.57 -10.83
CA GLY A 237 18.28 2.79 -10.96
C GLY A 237 17.46 1.56 -11.39
N GLY A 238 16.14 1.77 -11.45
CA GLY A 238 15.19 0.87 -12.09
C GLY A 238 15.13 -0.54 -11.49
N ALA A 239 14.66 -1.49 -12.32
CA ALA A 239 14.59 -2.90 -11.96
C ALA A 239 15.96 -3.51 -11.61
N GLY A 240 17.05 -2.98 -12.17
CA GLY A 240 18.41 -3.42 -11.87
C GLY A 240 18.80 -3.15 -10.42
N ALA A 241 18.50 -1.96 -9.89
CA ALA A 241 18.72 -1.61 -8.50
C ALA A 241 17.94 -2.53 -7.53
N ILE A 242 16.68 -2.83 -7.85
CA ILE A 242 15.84 -3.73 -7.05
C ILE A 242 16.41 -5.15 -7.03
N ALA A 243 16.86 -5.65 -8.18
CA ALA A 243 17.53 -6.95 -8.27
C ALA A 243 18.83 -6.99 -7.45
N ALA A 244 19.64 -5.93 -7.54
CA ALA A 244 20.89 -5.82 -6.79
C ALA A 244 20.66 -5.81 -5.26
N LEU A 245 19.64 -5.09 -4.79
CA LEU A 245 19.26 -5.09 -3.37
C LEU A 245 18.74 -6.47 -2.93
N ALA A 246 17.94 -7.15 -3.76
CA ALA A 246 17.32 -8.43 -3.41
C ALA A 246 18.31 -9.62 -3.39
N TYR A 247 19.26 -9.65 -4.34
CA TYR A 247 20.18 -10.76 -4.53
C TYR A 247 21.62 -10.46 -4.07
N GLY A 248 21.99 -9.19 -3.96
CA GLY A 248 23.37 -8.75 -3.79
C GLY A 248 24.18 -8.85 -5.09
N THR A 249 25.26 -8.06 -5.16
CA THR A 249 26.31 -8.12 -6.19
C THR A 249 27.68 -8.05 -5.51
N GLU A 250 28.75 -7.90 -6.28
CA GLU A 250 30.10 -7.70 -5.76
C GLU A 250 30.20 -6.44 -4.89
N SER A 251 29.55 -5.35 -5.29
CA SER A 251 29.55 -4.08 -4.55
C SER A 251 28.29 -3.85 -3.70
N VAL A 252 27.11 -4.24 -4.20
CA VAL A 252 25.82 -3.96 -3.57
C VAL A 252 25.47 -5.08 -2.60
N PRO A 253 25.30 -4.80 -1.29
CA PRO A 253 24.96 -5.83 -0.34
C PRO A 253 23.50 -6.27 -0.50
N ARG A 254 23.23 -7.58 -0.33
CA ARG A 254 21.85 -8.08 -0.19
C ARG A 254 21.18 -7.50 1.06
N VAL A 255 19.93 -7.06 0.93
CA VAL A 255 19.11 -6.50 2.01
C VAL A 255 17.98 -7.44 2.46
N ASP A 256 17.41 -7.19 3.64
CA ASP A 256 16.30 -7.98 4.20
C ASP A 256 14.93 -7.49 3.71
N ARG A 257 14.82 -6.20 3.40
CA ARG A 257 13.61 -5.57 2.85
C ARG A 257 13.96 -4.41 1.91
N ILE A 258 13.16 -4.23 0.86
CA ILE A 258 13.26 -3.12 -0.10
C ILE A 258 12.02 -2.25 0.02
N VAL A 259 12.21 -0.93 0.16
CA VAL A 259 11.12 0.05 0.26
C VAL A 259 11.32 1.20 -0.71
N GLY A 260 10.26 1.96 -0.94
CA GLY A 260 10.28 3.18 -1.72
C GLY A 260 9.51 3.05 -3.04
N PRO A 261 8.97 4.17 -3.55
CA PRO A 261 8.19 4.20 -4.78
C PRO A 261 9.07 4.11 -6.01
N GLY A 262 8.49 3.81 -7.16
CA GLY A 262 9.19 3.86 -8.44
C GLY A 262 8.27 3.68 -9.62
N ASN A 263 8.82 3.75 -10.82
CA ASN A 263 8.06 3.52 -12.05
C ASN A 263 7.60 2.05 -12.17
N ALA A 264 6.87 1.75 -13.24
CA ALA A 264 6.33 0.41 -13.49
C ALA A 264 7.39 -0.71 -13.47
N TYR A 265 8.63 -0.47 -13.92
CA TYR A 265 9.71 -1.46 -13.87
C TYR A 265 10.20 -1.72 -12.44
N VAL A 266 10.27 -0.68 -11.60
CA VAL A 266 10.63 -0.82 -10.17
C VAL A 266 9.53 -1.58 -9.44
N ALA A 267 8.27 -1.23 -9.67
CA ALA A 267 7.12 -1.90 -9.08
C ALA A 267 7.06 -3.39 -9.47
N GLU A 268 7.19 -3.69 -10.75
CA GLU A 268 7.23 -5.07 -11.26
C GLU A 268 8.44 -5.83 -10.70
N ALA A 269 9.62 -5.21 -10.61
CA ALA A 269 10.80 -5.86 -10.04
C ALA A 269 10.58 -6.20 -8.56
N LYS A 270 10.00 -5.29 -7.77
CA LYS A 270 9.63 -5.53 -6.36
C LYS A 270 8.67 -6.71 -6.24
N ALA A 271 7.66 -6.78 -7.12
CA ALA A 271 6.74 -7.90 -7.17
C ALA A 271 7.46 -9.24 -7.46
N GLN A 272 8.36 -9.27 -8.46
CA GLN A 272 9.09 -10.49 -8.84
C GLN A 272 10.05 -10.97 -7.75
N VAL A 273 10.71 -10.06 -7.01
CA VAL A 273 11.66 -10.42 -5.94
C VAL A 273 11.00 -10.66 -4.57
N SER A 274 9.71 -10.39 -4.42
CA SER A 274 8.98 -10.48 -3.14
C SER A 274 9.05 -11.86 -2.46
N SER A 275 9.34 -12.92 -3.23
CA SER A 275 9.55 -14.29 -2.73
C SER A 275 10.89 -14.51 -2.03
N VAL A 276 11.87 -13.62 -2.23
CA VAL A 276 13.25 -13.76 -1.72
C VAL A 276 13.71 -12.56 -0.88
N CYS A 277 13.06 -11.42 -1.02
CA CYS A 277 13.31 -10.21 -0.24
C CYS A 277 11.97 -9.54 0.05
N ALA A 278 11.72 -9.16 1.31
CA ALA A 278 10.47 -8.49 1.65
C ALA A 278 10.38 -7.14 0.94
N ILE A 279 9.17 -6.71 0.61
CA ILE A 279 8.89 -5.36 0.13
C ILE A 279 7.94 -4.65 1.10
N ASP A 280 7.76 -3.36 0.93
CA ASP A 280 6.69 -2.56 1.53
C ASP A 280 5.33 -2.91 0.90
N SER A 281 5.06 -2.44 -0.31
CA SER A 281 3.85 -2.69 -1.08
C SER A 281 4.16 -2.70 -2.59
N PRO A 282 3.36 -3.41 -3.40
CA PRO A 282 3.29 -3.14 -4.83
C PRO A 282 2.81 -1.70 -5.04
N ALA A 283 3.53 -0.93 -5.87
CA ALA A 283 3.17 0.44 -6.21
C ALA A 283 2.59 0.48 -7.64
N GLY A 284 1.38 0.97 -7.78
CA GLY A 284 0.79 1.48 -9.02
C GLY A 284 0.84 3.02 -9.09
N PRO A 285 0.16 3.62 -10.08
CA PRO A 285 0.01 5.08 -10.20
C PRO A 285 -0.53 5.72 -8.92
N SER A 286 -0.17 6.98 -8.69
CA SER A 286 -0.58 7.70 -7.48
C SER A 286 -2.08 8.04 -7.54
N GLU A 287 -2.76 8.08 -6.39
CA GLU A 287 -4.20 8.23 -6.28
C GLU A 287 -4.63 9.30 -5.27
N LEU A 288 -5.70 10.02 -5.59
CA LEU A 288 -6.44 10.88 -4.65
C LEU A 288 -7.94 10.60 -4.76
N LEU A 289 -8.56 10.36 -3.61
CA LEU A 289 -9.99 10.49 -3.44
C LEU A 289 -10.30 11.66 -2.51
N ALA A 290 -11.02 12.66 -2.98
CA ALA A 290 -11.58 13.71 -2.13
C ALA A 290 -13.05 13.40 -1.81
N ILE A 291 -13.49 13.66 -0.58
CA ILE A 291 -14.91 13.81 -0.26
C ILE A 291 -15.12 15.27 0.11
N ALA A 292 -16.01 15.94 -0.62
CA ALA A 292 -16.30 17.35 -0.45
C ALA A 292 -17.78 17.55 -0.12
N ASP A 293 -18.09 18.53 0.74
CA ASP A 293 -19.46 19.00 0.96
C ASP A 293 -19.58 20.50 0.65
N HIS A 294 -20.79 21.04 0.82
CA HIS A 294 -21.11 22.45 0.63
C HIS A 294 -20.29 23.45 1.48
N THR A 295 -19.47 22.98 2.42
CA THR A 295 -18.60 23.84 3.24
C THR A 295 -17.20 24.01 2.67
N ALA A 296 -16.80 23.16 1.72
CA ALA A 296 -15.50 23.25 1.06
C ALA A 296 -15.49 24.33 -0.02
N ASP A 297 -14.36 25.02 -0.20
CA ASP A 297 -14.11 25.81 -1.39
C ASP A 297 -13.87 24.87 -2.60
N PRO A 298 -14.74 24.89 -3.63
CA PRO A 298 -14.55 24.06 -4.82
C PRO A 298 -13.21 24.30 -5.52
N VAL A 299 -12.67 25.52 -5.44
CA VAL A 299 -11.35 25.86 -5.99
C VAL A 299 -10.23 25.14 -5.24
N THR A 300 -10.36 24.99 -3.92
CA THR A 300 -9.39 24.23 -3.11
C THR A 300 -9.43 22.74 -3.48
N VAL A 301 -10.62 22.15 -3.61
CA VAL A 301 -10.77 20.75 -4.02
C VAL A 301 -10.19 20.51 -5.42
N ALA A 302 -10.50 21.39 -6.38
CA ALA A 302 -9.94 21.30 -7.73
C ALA A 302 -8.42 21.42 -7.76
N ARG A 303 -7.81 22.27 -6.91
CA ARG A 303 -6.34 22.36 -6.77
C ARG A 303 -5.73 21.05 -6.26
N GLU A 304 -6.33 20.40 -5.28
CA GLU A 304 -5.84 19.11 -4.78
C GLU A 304 -5.95 18.03 -5.87
N MET A 305 -7.04 18.03 -6.65
CA MET A 305 -7.19 17.14 -7.80
C MET A 305 -6.10 17.37 -8.86
N ILE A 306 -5.83 18.62 -9.23
CA ILE A 306 -4.78 18.98 -10.20
C ILE A 306 -3.39 18.60 -9.66
N ALA A 307 -3.12 18.88 -8.39
CA ALA A 307 -1.85 18.57 -7.74
C ALA A 307 -1.55 17.07 -7.76
N GLN A 308 -2.57 16.21 -7.61
CA GLN A 308 -2.38 14.78 -7.77
C GLN A 308 -2.22 14.38 -9.25
N ALA A 309 -3.07 14.91 -10.13
CA ALA A 309 -3.11 14.58 -11.55
C ALA A 309 -1.80 14.93 -12.28
N GLU A 310 -1.06 15.94 -11.83
CA GLU A 310 0.21 16.30 -12.47
C GLU A 310 1.32 15.26 -12.28
N HIS A 311 1.19 14.31 -11.36
CA HIS A 311 2.25 13.31 -11.11
C HIS A 311 2.51 12.41 -12.32
N ASP A 312 1.46 11.79 -12.86
CA ASP A 312 1.54 10.76 -13.90
C ASP A 312 0.28 10.77 -14.77
N PRO A 313 0.36 10.54 -16.10
CA PRO A 313 -0.82 10.46 -16.98
C PRO A 313 -1.82 9.35 -16.62
N LEU A 314 -1.44 8.39 -15.79
CA LEU A 314 -2.31 7.33 -15.27
C LEU A 314 -2.71 7.57 -13.81
N ALA A 315 -2.42 8.73 -13.22
CA ALA A 315 -2.84 9.06 -11.87
C ALA A 315 -4.38 9.02 -11.76
N ALA A 316 -4.88 8.44 -10.67
CA ALA A 316 -6.32 8.32 -10.44
C ALA A 316 -6.82 9.39 -9.48
N VAL A 317 -7.71 10.26 -9.95
CA VAL A 317 -8.15 11.42 -9.18
C VAL A 317 -9.66 11.54 -9.18
N VAL A 318 -10.28 11.31 -8.02
CA VAL A 318 -11.75 11.28 -7.90
C VAL A 318 -12.19 12.23 -6.79
N CYS A 319 -13.26 13.00 -7.03
CA CYS A 319 -13.99 13.72 -6.00
C CYS A 319 -15.37 13.09 -5.82
N VAL A 320 -15.77 12.84 -4.57
CA VAL A 320 -17.12 12.46 -4.18
C VAL A 320 -17.74 13.67 -3.47
N ALA A 321 -18.58 14.40 -4.18
CA ALA A 321 -19.32 15.52 -3.66
C ALA A 321 -20.59 15.04 -2.94
N VAL A 322 -20.84 15.53 -1.73
CA VAL A 322 -22.08 15.29 -1.00
C VAL A 322 -23.08 16.38 -1.43
N GLY A 323 -23.98 16.01 -2.35
CA GLY A 323 -24.94 16.91 -2.99
C GLY A 323 -24.53 17.35 -4.41
N ASP A 324 -25.53 17.57 -5.27
CA ASP A 324 -25.33 17.86 -6.71
C ASP A 324 -24.65 19.23 -6.93
N GLU A 325 -25.06 20.27 -6.19
CA GLU A 325 -24.49 21.63 -6.29
C GLU A 325 -22.98 21.64 -6.03
N THR A 326 -22.51 20.88 -5.03
CA THR A 326 -21.07 20.77 -4.71
C THR A 326 -20.30 20.12 -5.88
N ALA A 327 -20.88 19.12 -6.55
CA ALA A 327 -20.25 18.49 -7.72
C ALA A 327 -20.13 19.46 -8.89
N GLU A 328 -21.21 20.19 -9.21
CA GLU A 328 -21.23 21.18 -10.28
C GLU A 328 -20.17 22.26 -10.07
N GLN A 329 -20.04 22.75 -8.84
CA GLN A 329 -19.04 23.75 -8.47
C GLN A 329 -17.60 23.22 -8.61
N VAL A 330 -17.34 21.98 -8.23
CA VAL A 330 -16.01 21.36 -8.41
C VAL A 330 -15.68 21.16 -9.90
N VAL A 331 -16.66 20.73 -10.70
CA VAL A 331 -16.49 20.59 -12.16
C VAL A 331 -16.16 21.94 -12.80
N ALA A 332 -16.90 23.00 -12.46
CA ALA A 332 -16.64 24.34 -12.96
C ALA A 332 -15.24 24.84 -12.54
N ALA A 333 -14.84 24.63 -11.29
CA ALA A 333 -13.51 25.01 -10.82
C ALA A 333 -12.38 24.25 -11.55
N LEU A 334 -12.58 22.98 -11.88
CA LEU A 334 -11.62 22.23 -12.72
C LEU A 334 -11.55 22.80 -14.13
N ALA A 335 -12.69 23.12 -14.74
CA ALA A 335 -12.76 23.74 -16.07
C ALA A 335 -11.97 25.06 -16.13
N ASP A 336 -12.07 25.85 -15.07
CA ASP A 336 -11.37 27.14 -14.96
C ASP A 336 -9.86 26.99 -14.72
N LEU A 337 -9.43 26.01 -13.90
CA LEU A 337 -8.04 25.91 -13.44
C LEU A 337 -7.12 25.05 -14.32
N VAL A 338 -7.63 23.98 -14.92
CA VAL A 338 -6.81 23.04 -15.72
C VAL A 338 -6.14 23.71 -16.93
N PRO A 339 -6.78 24.64 -17.67
CA PRO A 339 -6.14 25.33 -18.80
C PRO A 339 -4.84 26.07 -18.43
N ASP A 340 -4.74 26.54 -17.18
CA ASP A 340 -3.59 27.29 -16.65
C ASP A 340 -2.57 26.40 -15.91
N ALA A 341 -2.80 25.08 -15.84
CA ALA A 341 -1.89 24.16 -15.17
C ALA A 341 -0.54 24.07 -15.90
N ALA A 342 0.57 24.22 -15.17
CA ALA A 342 1.92 24.16 -15.76
C ALA A 342 2.22 22.82 -16.47
N ARG A 343 1.59 21.74 -16.02
CA ARG A 343 1.68 20.38 -16.60
C ARG A 343 0.36 19.93 -17.21
N ARG A 344 -0.35 20.87 -17.87
CA ARG A 344 -1.69 20.68 -18.47
C ARG A 344 -1.86 19.35 -19.19
N ASP A 345 -1.00 19.02 -20.16
CA ASP A 345 -1.14 17.79 -20.96
C ASP A 345 -1.18 16.50 -20.10
N ILE A 346 -0.44 16.49 -18.98
CA ILE A 346 -0.40 15.35 -18.05
C ILE A 346 -1.67 15.33 -17.19
N VAL A 347 -2.10 16.50 -16.71
CA VAL A 347 -3.33 16.66 -15.92
C VAL A 347 -4.55 16.25 -16.74
N GLU A 348 -4.68 16.74 -17.98
CA GLU A 348 -5.79 16.37 -18.89
C GLU A 348 -5.78 14.87 -19.20
N ALA A 349 -4.60 14.27 -19.45
CA ALA A 349 -4.49 12.83 -19.67
C ALA A 349 -4.95 12.01 -18.45
N ALA A 350 -4.51 12.37 -17.25
CA ALA A 350 -4.90 11.70 -16.01
C ALA A 350 -6.41 11.83 -15.74
N LEU A 351 -6.96 13.03 -15.86
CA LEU A 351 -8.39 13.29 -15.65
C LEU A 351 -9.26 12.57 -16.69
N GLY A 352 -8.85 12.56 -17.96
CA GLY A 352 -9.56 11.85 -19.03
C GLY A 352 -9.46 10.32 -18.92
N ALA A 353 -8.36 9.80 -18.36
CA ALA A 353 -8.13 8.36 -18.24
C ALA A 353 -8.69 7.75 -16.96
N GLN A 354 -8.61 8.43 -15.81
CA GLN A 354 -9.01 7.90 -14.50
C GLN A 354 -9.72 8.92 -13.60
N GLY A 355 -9.94 10.15 -14.09
CA GLY A 355 -10.57 11.23 -13.32
C GLY A 355 -12.07 11.08 -13.16
N GLY A 356 -12.62 11.58 -12.05
CA GLY A 356 -14.06 11.68 -11.91
C GLY A 356 -14.58 12.61 -10.82
N VAL A 357 -15.82 13.07 -11.00
CA VAL A 357 -16.60 13.79 -9.99
C VAL A 357 -17.93 13.06 -9.80
N LEU A 358 -18.11 12.48 -8.63
CA LEU A 358 -19.26 11.66 -8.30
C LEU A 358 -20.12 12.35 -7.26
N VAL A 359 -21.43 12.11 -7.31
CA VAL A 359 -22.37 12.60 -6.30
C VAL A 359 -22.75 11.48 -5.35
N ALA A 360 -22.57 11.74 -4.05
CA ALA A 360 -23.20 10.99 -2.96
C ALA A 360 -24.39 11.79 -2.41
N GLN A 361 -25.48 11.11 -2.10
CA GLN A 361 -26.64 11.70 -1.43
C GLN A 361 -26.44 11.83 0.08
N THR A 362 -25.53 11.03 0.63
CA THR A 362 -25.26 11.01 2.07
C THR A 362 -23.77 10.82 2.35
N TYR A 363 -23.32 11.29 3.50
CA TYR A 363 -21.97 11.00 4.03
C TYR A 363 -21.70 9.50 4.19
N ASP A 364 -22.74 8.71 4.46
CA ASP A 364 -22.64 7.26 4.62
C ASP A 364 -22.35 6.57 3.29
N GLU A 365 -23.00 7.02 2.21
CA GLU A 365 -22.73 6.57 0.85
C GLU A 365 -21.31 6.98 0.41
N ALA A 366 -20.90 8.22 0.68
CA ALA A 366 -19.55 8.70 0.37
C ALA A 366 -18.47 7.88 1.12
N ALA A 367 -18.67 7.61 2.41
CA ALA A 367 -17.75 6.81 3.22
C ALA A 367 -17.70 5.33 2.76
N ALA A 368 -18.84 4.75 2.38
CA ALA A 368 -18.91 3.40 1.83
C ALA A 368 -18.18 3.32 0.49
N PHE A 369 -18.40 4.28 -0.40
CA PHE A 369 -17.66 4.39 -1.64
C PHE A 369 -16.16 4.52 -1.41
N ALA A 370 -15.71 5.42 -0.52
CA ALA A 370 -14.29 5.59 -0.22
C ALA A 370 -13.64 4.31 0.33
N THR A 371 -14.38 3.57 1.18
CA THR A 371 -13.94 2.28 1.72
C THR A 371 -13.78 1.20 0.63
N ASP A 372 -14.65 1.24 -0.38
CA ASP A 372 -14.59 0.32 -1.51
C ASP A 372 -13.57 0.75 -2.57
N TYR A 373 -13.43 2.04 -2.78
CA TYR A 373 -12.43 2.58 -3.69
C TYR A 373 -11.03 2.29 -3.16
N ALA A 374 -10.82 2.41 -1.84
CA ALA A 374 -9.58 2.09 -1.16
C ALA A 374 -8.35 2.87 -1.67
N ALA A 375 -8.48 4.20 -1.67
CA ALA A 375 -7.49 5.12 -2.21
C ALA A 375 -6.16 5.11 -1.45
N GLU A 376 -5.09 5.50 -2.15
CA GLU A 376 -3.82 5.91 -1.56
C GLU A 376 -4.01 7.09 -0.58
N HIS A 377 -4.53 8.21 -1.08
CA HIS A 377 -4.85 9.41 -0.29
C HIS A 377 -6.37 9.63 -0.25
N LEU A 378 -6.91 9.89 0.95
CA LEU A 378 -8.28 10.34 1.14
C LEU A 378 -8.31 11.73 1.79
N LEU A 379 -8.80 12.74 1.06
CA LEU A 379 -9.06 14.07 1.61
C LEU A 379 -10.52 14.19 2.04
N LEU A 380 -10.76 14.57 3.30
CA LEU A 380 -12.08 14.95 3.83
C LEU A 380 -12.19 16.47 3.84
N ALA A 381 -12.57 17.06 2.71
CA ALA A 381 -12.94 18.47 2.59
C ALA A 381 -14.40 18.65 3.06
N ILE A 382 -14.65 18.36 4.34
CA ILE A 382 -15.98 18.29 4.93
C ILE A 382 -15.98 19.14 6.22
N GLY A 383 -17.12 19.78 6.52
CA GLY A 383 -17.31 20.54 7.74
C GLY A 383 -17.41 19.67 9.01
N GLU A 384 -17.38 20.33 10.17
CA GLU A 384 -17.76 19.71 11.45
C GLU A 384 -19.28 19.82 11.66
N PRO A 385 -19.95 18.80 12.23
CA PRO A 385 -19.39 17.56 12.81
C PRO A 385 -19.17 16.40 11.82
N GLU A 386 -19.57 16.53 10.56
CA GLU A 386 -19.65 15.45 9.59
C GLU A 386 -18.29 14.80 9.30
N GLN A 387 -17.20 15.59 9.24
CA GLN A 387 -15.85 15.06 9.02
C GLN A 387 -15.45 13.98 10.05
N LYS A 388 -15.85 14.14 11.32
CA LYS A 388 -15.55 13.15 12.38
C LYS A 388 -16.34 11.86 12.18
N LEU A 389 -17.59 11.97 11.72
CA LEU A 389 -18.45 10.82 11.46
C LEU A 389 -17.93 10.02 10.27
N VAL A 390 -17.53 10.70 9.20
CA VAL A 390 -16.94 10.07 8.01
C VAL A 390 -15.62 9.39 8.38
N LEU A 391 -14.72 10.08 9.09
CA LEU A 391 -13.44 9.52 9.55
C LEU A 391 -13.62 8.23 10.37
N ALA A 392 -14.65 8.17 11.23
CA ALA A 392 -14.92 6.98 12.03
C ALA A 392 -15.42 5.77 11.21
N ARG A 393 -15.97 6.00 10.02
CA ARG A 393 -16.58 4.99 9.15
C ARG A 393 -15.67 4.50 8.05
N VAL A 394 -14.85 5.38 7.45
CA VAL A 394 -13.96 5.01 6.35
C VAL A 394 -12.96 3.93 6.78
N ARG A 395 -12.72 2.97 5.90
CA ARG A 395 -11.69 1.93 6.04
C ARG A 395 -10.88 1.87 4.74
N ASN A 396 -9.82 1.06 4.73
CA ASN A 396 -9.04 0.73 3.54
C ASN A 396 -8.43 1.94 2.82
N THR A 397 -7.90 2.93 3.51
CA THR A 397 -7.22 4.08 2.88
C THR A 397 -5.76 4.12 3.32
N GLY A 398 -4.87 4.56 2.42
CA GLY A 398 -3.45 4.69 2.74
C GLY A 398 -3.22 5.75 3.83
N THR A 399 -3.69 6.97 3.59
CA THR A 399 -3.71 8.06 4.58
C THR A 399 -4.97 8.91 4.42
N VAL A 400 -5.53 9.36 5.55
CA VAL A 400 -6.69 10.27 5.58
C VAL A 400 -6.26 11.65 6.03
N PHE A 401 -6.61 12.66 5.24
CA PHE A 401 -6.42 14.06 5.50
C PHE A 401 -7.76 14.67 5.94
N VAL A 402 -7.79 15.29 7.12
CA VAL A 402 -9.05 15.68 7.76
C VAL A 402 -9.19 17.20 7.79
N GLY A 403 -10.23 17.69 7.13
CA GLY A 403 -10.52 19.12 6.96
C GLY A 403 -9.88 19.70 5.71
N GLU A 404 -10.53 20.70 5.12
CA GLU A 404 -10.13 21.36 3.86
C GLU A 404 -8.67 21.84 3.84
N THR A 405 -8.17 22.36 4.97
CA THR A 405 -6.79 22.87 5.06
C THR A 405 -5.72 21.78 5.12
N SER A 406 -6.09 20.51 5.24
CA SER A 406 -5.18 19.38 5.31
C SER A 406 -4.78 18.91 3.91
N SER A 407 -4.16 19.80 3.12
CA SER A 407 -3.65 19.48 1.78
C SER A 407 -2.81 18.20 1.77
N VAL A 408 -2.98 17.37 0.73
CA VAL A 408 -2.20 16.14 0.53
C VAL A 408 -0.71 16.44 0.47
N ALA A 409 -0.35 17.57 -0.14
CA ALA A 409 1.03 18.05 -0.23
C ALA A 409 1.69 18.21 1.16
N TYR A 410 0.93 18.61 2.18
CA TYR A 410 1.50 18.68 3.53
C TYR A 410 1.88 17.29 4.06
N GLY A 411 1.09 16.25 3.75
CA GLY A 411 1.42 14.85 4.06
C GLY A 411 2.67 14.36 3.34
N ASP A 412 2.77 14.69 2.06
CA ASP A 412 3.90 14.28 1.22
C ASP A 412 5.24 14.82 1.68
N TYR A 413 5.23 16.00 2.32
CA TYR A 413 6.45 16.74 2.58
C TYR A 413 6.72 17.06 4.05
N MET A 414 5.73 17.29 4.91
CA MET A 414 5.98 18.06 6.14
C MET A 414 5.28 17.58 7.41
N THR A 415 4.09 16.97 7.36
CA THR A 415 3.35 16.62 8.60
C THR A 415 4.07 15.58 9.45
N GLY A 416 4.92 14.76 8.84
CA GLY A 416 5.59 13.62 9.45
C GLY A 416 4.87 12.29 9.26
N ALA A 417 3.68 12.30 8.63
CA ALA A 417 3.09 11.10 8.04
C ALA A 417 3.98 10.58 6.90
N ASN A 418 3.80 9.31 6.51
CA ASN A 418 4.61 8.69 5.48
C ASN A 418 3.83 8.65 4.15
N HIS A 419 4.46 9.11 3.07
CA HIS A 419 3.84 9.15 1.75
C HIS A 419 4.10 7.89 0.90
N VAL A 420 4.85 6.92 1.42
CA VAL A 420 5.01 5.63 0.73
C VAL A 420 3.79 4.79 1.07
N LEU A 421 2.76 4.94 0.27
CA LEU A 421 1.43 4.41 0.51
C LEU A 421 1.05 3.33 -0.53
N PRO A 422 0.13 2.42 -0.19
CA PRO A 422 -0.40 1.46 -1.15
C PRO A 422 -1.37 2.13 -2.13
N THR A 423 -1.20 1.86 -3.42
CA THR A 423 -2.06 2.34 -4.52
C THR A 423 -2.79 1.16 -5.19
N GLY A 424 -3.63 1.40 -6.20
CA GLY A 424 -4.34 0.38 -6.95
C GLY A 424 -5.37 -0.40 -6.12
N GLY A 425 -5.95 0.23 -5.10
CA GLY A 425 -6.88 -0.43 -4.16
C GLY A 425 -6.20 -1.32 -3.12
N LEU A 426 -4.87 -1.35 -3.07
CA LEU A 426 -4.12 -2.23 -2.16
C LEU A 426 -4.19 -1.78 -0.69
N ALA A 427 -4.69 -0.58 -0.41
CA ALA A 427 -4.99 -0.13 0.95
C ALA A 427 -5.99 -1.03 1.70
N ARG A 428 -6.67 -1.96 1.00
CA ARG A 428 -7.46 -3.05 1.59
C ARG A 428 -6.63 -4.08 2.37
N SER A 429 -5.33 -4.18 2.10
CA SER A 429 -4.47 -5.24 2.65
C SER A 429 -3.07 -4.77 3.05
N TYR A 430 -2.63 -3.63 2.52
CA TYR A 430 -1.37 -2.99 2.83
C TYR A 430 -1.61 -1.72 3.65
N SER A 431 -0.63 -1.36 4.47
CA SER A 431 -0.58 -0.07 5.16
C SER A 431 0.45 0.83 4.50
N GLY A 432 0.38 2.13 4.79
CA GLY A 432 1.49 3.03 4.53
C GLY A 432 2.77 2.61 5.27
N LEU A 433 3.92 2.94 4.70
CA LEU A 433 5.22 2.59 5.26
C LEU A 433 5.38 3.16 6.67
N SER A 434 5.77 2.31 7.60
CA SER A 434 5.79 2.61 9.03
C SER A 434 7.05 2.07 9.71
N THR A 435 7.26 2.42 10.97
CA THR A 435 8.34 1.82 11.78
C THR A 435 8.19 0.30 11.91
N LEU A 436 6.97 -0.24 11.77
CA LEU A 436 6.70 -1.68 11.86
C LEU A 436 7.28 -2.45 10.67
N ASP A 437 7.42 -1.79 9.52
CA ASP A 437 8.00 -2.38 8.31
C ASP A 437 9.51 -2.59 8.43
N PHE A 438 10.15 -2.06 9.45
CA PHE A 438 11.59 -2.19 9.67
C PHE A 438 11.93 -3.10 10.86
N VAL A 439 10.95 -3.84 11.37
CA VAL A 439 11.16 -4.87 12.40
C VAL A 439 10.57 -6.20 11.95
N ARG A 440 11.06 -7.28 12.57
CA ARG A 440 10.41 -8.59 12.59
C ARG A 440 10.02 -8.93 14.02
N TRP A 441 8.94 -9.69 14.19
CA TRP A 441 8.53 -10.16 15.50
C TRP A 441 9.18 -11.50 15.82
N THR A 442 9.95 -11.56 16.90
CA THR A 442 10.41 -12.83 17.48
C THR A 442 9.47 -13.21 18.61
N THR A 443 8.76 -14.32 18.44
CA THR A 443 7.94 -14.92 19.49
C THR A 443 8.79 -15.86 20.35
N TYR A 444 8.50 -15.91 21.64
CA TYR A 444 9.15 -16.80 22.58
C TYR A 444 8.13 -17.31 23.59
N GLN A 445 8.39 -18.50 24.13
CA GLN A 445 7.51 -19.15 25.06
C GLN A 445 8.30 -19.73 26.22
N ARG A 446 7.73 -19.68 27.41
CA ARG A 446 8.30 -20.26 28.62
C ARG A 446 7.23 -21.07 29.31
N VAL A 447 7.52 -22.35 29.51
CA VAL A 447 6.61 -23.26 30.22
C VAL A 447 7.34 -23.78 31.45
N THR A 448 6.78 -23.48 32.62
CA THR A 448 7.29 -24.03 33.88
C THR A 448 7.11 -25.54 33.93
N PRO A 449 7.94 -26.29 34.68
CA PRO A 449 7.76 -27.73 34.82
C PRO A 449 6.35 -28.14 35.31
N GLN A 450 5.72 -27.33 36.16
CA GLN A 450 4.38 -27.55 36.67
C GLN A 450 3.32 -27.42 35.57
N ALA A 451 3.43 -26.40 34.72
CA ALA A 451 2.56 -26.22 33.57
C ALA A 451 2.80 -27.30 32.51
N ALA A 452 4.06 -27.63 32.20
CA ALA A 452 4.42 -28.69 31.26
C ALA A 452 3.79 -30.03 31.64
N ASN A 453 3.84 -30.39 32.92
CA ASN A 453 3.20 -31.60 33.43
C ASN A 453 1.67 -31.61 33.22
N LYS A 454 0.99 -30.46 33.36
CA LYS A 454 -0.46 -30.35 33.12
C LYS A 454 -0.80 -30.50 31.64
N LEU A 455 -0.01 -29.87 30.76
CA LEU A 455 -0.20 -29.89 29.31
C LEU A 455 0.11 -31.26 28.67
N ALA A 456 1.05 -31.99 29.23
CA ALA A 456 1.64 -33.18 28.63
C ALA A 456 0.63 -34.20 28.08
N TRP A 457 -0.48 -34.42 28.80
CA TRP A 457 -1.49 -35.40 28.39
C TRP A 457 -2.33 -34.93 27.22
N ASP A 458 -2.80 -33.70 27.25
CA ASP A 458 -3.65 -33.16 26.21
C ASP A 458 -2.86 -32.89 24.93
N VAL A 459 -1.62 -32.39 25.03
CA VAL A 459 -0.72 -32.27 23.87
C VAL A 459 -0.43 -33.65 23.27
N GLY A 460 -0.22 -34.67 24.12
CA GLY A 460 -0.04 -36.05 23.65
C GLY A 460 -1.27 -36.58 22.88
N ARG A 461 -2.48 -36.19 23.25
CA ARG A 461 -3.71 -36.57 22.53
C ARG A 461 -3.82 -35.89 21.17
N PHE A 462 -3.54 -34.58 21.10
CA PHE A 462 -3.47 -33.87 19.83
C PHE A 462 -2.46 -34.53 18.89
N ALA A 463 -1.25 -34.76 19.39
CA ALA A 463 -0.19 -35.39 18.61
C ALA A 463 -0.54 -36.82 18.16
N ASP A 464 -1.19 -37.63 18.99
CA ASP A 464 -1.65 -38.96 18.57
C ASP A 464 -2.75 -38.87 17.48
N ALA A 465 -3.70 -37.94 17.61
CA ALA A 465 -4.77 -37.73 16.64
C ALA A 465 -4.24 -37.25 15.28
N GLU A 466 -3.16 -36.47 15.29
CA GLU A 466 -2.45 -35.99 14.10
C GLU A 466 -1.43 -37.02 13.55
N GLY A 467 -1.23 -38.16 14.22
CA GLY A 467 -0.27 -39.18 13.78
C GLY A 467 1.20 -38.77 13.98
N LEU A 468 1.50 -37.95 14.99
CA LEU A 468 2.82 -37.40 15.31
C LEU A 468 3.43 -38.02 16.60
N PRO A 469 3.87 -39.29 16.58
CA PRO A 469 4.28 -40.00 17.80
C PRO A 469 5.50 -39.38 18.49
N GLY A 470 6.42 -38.76 17.75
CA GLY A 470 7.56 -38.04 18.33
C GLY A 470 7.14 -36.82 19.15
N HIS A 471 6.15 -36.06 18.68
CA HIS A 471 5.58 -34.92 19.42
C HIS A 471 4.88 -35.41 20.69
N ALA A 472 4.10 -36.49 20.59
CA ALA A 472 3.43 -37.09 21.72
C ALA A 472 4.42 -37.57 22.80
N ALA A 473 5.50 -38.23 22.39
CA ALA A 473 6.55 -38.70 23.30
C ALA A 473 7.26 -37.53 24.01
N ALA A 474 7.62 -36.48 23.27
CA ALA A 474 8.26 -35.29 23.83
C ALA A 474 7.37 -34.58 24.87
N ALA A 475 6.07 -34.45 24.61
CA ALA A 475 5.13 -33.87 25.57
C ALA A 475 4.98 -34.77 26.81
N ARG A 476 4.75 -36.07 26.61
CA ARG A 476 4.51 -37.05 27.68
C ARG A 476 5.72 -37.23 28.60
N ALA A 477 6.94 -36.97 28.14
CA ALA A 477 8.15 -37.01 28.97
C ALA A 477 8.11 -36.04 30.17
N TRP A 478 7.29 -34.99 30.10
CA TRP A 478 7.10 -34.03 31.20
C TRP A 478 6.04 -34.45 32.21
N MET A 479 5.34 -35.57 32.00
CA MET A 479 4.45 -36.14 33.01
C MET A 479 5.26 -36.57 34.22
N LYS A 480 5.06 -35.87 35.33
CA LYS A 480 5.43 -36.34 36.65
C LYS A 480 4.30 -37.22 37.16
N ASP A 481 4.65 -38.45 37.55
CA ASP A 481 3.74 -39.38 38.19
C ASP A 481 2.96 -38.69 39.32
N ARG A 482 1.68 -38.40 39.10
CA ARG A 482 0.70 -38.37 40.19
C ARG A 482 0.33 -39.83 40.47
N ASP A 483 1.21 -40.51 41.19
CA ASP A 483 1.18 -41.94 41.51
C ASP A 483 1.19 -42.85 40.27
N GLY A 484 2.32 -43.50 39.98
CA GLY A 484 2.55 -44.41 38.84
C GLY A 484 1.57 -45.59 38.68
N GLY A 485 0.51 -45.67 39.48
CA GLY A 485 -0.62 -46.60 39.30
C GLY A 485 -1.78 -46.04 38.46
N ARG A 486 -2.10 -44.73 38.52
CA ARG A 486 -3.35 -44.21 37.92
C ARG A 486 -3.26 -43.94 36.42
N THR A 487 -2.09 -43.57 35.90
CA THR A 487 -1.88 -43.31 34.46
C THR A 487 -1.96 -44.61 33.66
N ARG A 488 -1.31 -45.68 34.13
CA ARG A 488 -1.43 -47.03 33.54
C ARG A 488 -2.86 -47.54 33.56
N LEU A 489 -3.61 -47.28 34.66
CA LEU A 489 -5.03 -47.64 34.76
C LEU A 489 -5.91 -46.88 33.77
N ARG A 490 -5.68 -45.58 33.56
CA ARG A 490 -6.42 -44.77 32.58
C ARG A 490 -6.09 -45.15 31.14
N GLU A 491 -4.83 -45.43 30.85
CA GLU A 491 -4.39 -45.89 29.53
C GLU A 491 -4.93 -47.30 29.21
N ARG A 492 -4.93 -48.22 30.20
CA ARG A 492 -5.60 -49.53 30.09
C ARG A 492 -7.10 -49.39 29.91
N ALA A 493 -7.75 -48.51 30.68
CA ALA A 493 -9.20 -48.29 30.59
C ALA A 493 -9.60 -47.63 29.26
N PHE A 494 -8.77 -46.74 28.71
CA PHE A 494 -8.96 -46.15 27.40
C PHE A 494 -8.74 -47.17 26.28
N ARG A 495 -7.62 -47.93 26.30
CA ARG A 495 -7.38 -49.02 25.34
C ARG A 495 -8.47 -50.08 25.40
N LYS A 496 -8.96 -50.43 26.61
CA LYS A 496 -10.10 -51.32 26.80
C LYS A 496 -11.36 -50.73 26.17
N ARG A 497 -11.71 -49.46 26.44
CA ARG A 497 -12.88 -48.82 25.82
C ARG A 497 -12.80 -48.76 24.30
N VAL A 498 -11.64 -48.44 23.73
CA VAL A 498 -11.45 -48.42 22.28
C VAL A 498 -11.58 -49.83 21.68
N LYS A 499 -11.11 -50.85 22.40
CA LYS A 499 -11.27 -52.25 22.02
C LYS A 499 -12.74 -52.68 22.10
N ASP A 500 -13.41 -52.42 23.22
CA ASP A 500 -14.82 -52.74 23.45
C ASP A 500 -15.73 -52.08 22.40
N ILE A 501 -15.44 -50.83 22.00
CA ILE A 501 -16.18 -50.14 20.91
C ILE A 501 -15.94 -50.82 19.55
N ARG A 502 -14.69 -51.22 19.25
CA ARG A 502 -14.37 -51.89 17.98
C ARG A 502 -14.99 -53.29 17.88
N GLU A 503 -15.05 -54.01 19.00
CA GLU A 503 -15.69 -55.33 19.08
C GLU A 503 -17.22 -55.20 18.96
N ALA A 504 -17.84 -54.24 19.65
CA ALA A 504 -19.27 -53.97 19.50
C ALA A 504 -19.67 -53.57 18.06
N SER A 505 -18.84 -52.77 17.38
CA SER A 505 -19.06 -52.41 15.98
C SER A 505 -18.75 -53.54 14.98
N ALA A 506 -18.10 -54.62 15.41
CA ALA A 506 -17.89 -55.82 14.59
C ALA A 506 -19.07 -56.79 14.77
N ASP A 507 -19.57 -56.97 15.99
CA ASP A 507 -20.76 -57.79 16.30
C ASP A 507 -22.02 -57.21 15.63
N GLU A 508 -22.21 -55.88 15.62
CA GLU A 508 -23.32 -55.22 14.89
C GLU A 508 -23.23 -55.40 13.36
N ARG A 509 -22.04 -55.71 12.82
CA ARG A 509 -21.85 -56.01 11.38
C ARG A 509 -22.03 -57.48 11.05
N GLU A 510 -21.87 -58.37 12.03
CA GLU A 510 -22.13 -59.81 11.90
C GLU A 510 -23.62 -60.10 12.05
N GLU A 511 -24.34 -59.43 12.97
CA GLU A 511 -25.81 -59.54 13.10
C GLU A 511 -26.58 -58.92 11.92
N ALA A 512 -26.04 -57.88 11.27
CA ALA A 512 -26.63 -57.29 10.06
C ALA A 512 -26.29 -58.05 8.76
N GLY A 513 -25.55 -59.17 8.84
CA GLY A 513 -25.11 -59.99 7.71
C GLY A 513 -25.76 -61.37 7.60
N ASP A 514 -26.67 -61.72 8.52
CA ASP A 514 -27.37 -63.01 8.56
C ASP A 514 -28.93 -62.89 8.62
N GLU A 515 -29.46 -61.74 8.18
CA GLU A 515 -30.83 -61.55 7.67
C GLU A 515 -30.78 -61.02 6.23
#